data_AF-A0A1G6U9F8-F1
#
_entry.id   AF-A0A1G6U9F8-F1
#
_cell.length_a   1.000
_cell.length_b   1.000
_cell.length_c   1.000
_cell.angle_alpha   90.00
_cell.angle_beta   90.00
_cell.angle_gamma   90.00
#
_symmetry.space_group_name_H-M   'P 1'
#
loop_
_entity.id
_entity.type
_entity.pdbx_description
1 polymer ?
#
loop_
_entity_poly.entity_id
_entity_poly.type
_entity_poly.pdbx_seq_one_letter_code
_entity_poly.pdbx_strand_id
1 'polypeptide(L)'
;MEGGACQVMATTAISSRIQRPEGVQRLGQALWMMIGQRIGSHEDLLWANSLLGRGGERLLWQALSDWRCLSVEGQLLARPLAALLCAVWDAAPEADVPLLWTLPEGLQVDGIDPTGYVNGVRALIRGSRERLILVAPYLEGQGIGQLQDELLGALARGVSVVLVTQDANSLGSCASDSLESLRREAGGLPGRLLVYSAPVTTPVLLHSKLIVVDGVSAAIGSANLTGNALLRNLETGAIVGAQQALEIERVVRAAIEFGQVYLVFSIEPSPL
;
A
#
# COMPACT_ATOMS: atom_id res chain seq x y z
N MET A 1 -13.82 2.12 33.55
CA MET A 1 -12.98 2.19 32.33
C MET A 1 -12.92 0.87 31.54
N GLU A 2 -13.63 -0.19 31.94
CA GLU A 2 -13.59 -1.50 31.26
C GLU A 2 -14.54 -1.61 30.03
N GLY A 3 -15.55 -0.73 29.91
CA GLY A 3 -16.56 -0.83 28.83
C GLY A 3 -16.09 -0.45 27.42
N GLY A 4 -14.99 0.30 27.29
CA GLY A 4 -14.51 0.77 25.98
C GLY A 4 -13.80 -0.31 25.15
N ALA A 5 -13.10 -1.25 25.81
CA ALA A 5 -12.34 -2.28 25.11
C ALA A 5 -13.24 -3.34 24.44
N CYS A 6 -14.36 -3.70 25.07
CA CYS A 6 -15.32 -4.68 24.53
C CYS A 6 -16.05 -4.12 23.29
N GLN A 7 -16.47 -2.86 23.35
CA GLN A 7 -17.11 -2.14 22.23
C GLN A 7 -16.24 -2.10 20.96
N VAL A 8 -14.92 -1.96 21.13
CA VAL A 8 -13.98 -1.90 19.99
C VAL A 8 -13.86 -3.25 19.30
N MET A 9 -13.73 -4.37 20.03
CA MET A 9 -13.48 -5.69 19.43
C MET A 9 -14.60 -6.17 18.50
N ALA A 10 -15.87 -6.09 18.93
CA ALA A 10 -17.00 -6.53 18.10
C ALA A 10 -17.16 -5.65 16.85
N THR A 11 -16.94 -4.33 16.98
CA THR A 11 -17.01 -3.36 15.89
C THR A 11 -15.91 -3.59 14.85
N THR A 12 -14.67 -3.81 15.30
CA THR A 12 -13.54 -4.15 14.42
C THR A 12 -13.78 -5.47 13.68
N ALA A 13 -14.36 -6.46 14.34
CA ALA A 13 -14.67 -7.74 13.72
C ALA A 13 -15.86 -7.68 12.73
N ILE A 14 -16.86 -6.81 12.96
CA ILE A 14 -17.88 -6.49 11.93
C ILE A 14 -17.19 -5.80 10.76
N SER A 15 -16.38 -4.79 11.05
CA SER A 15 -15.68 -3.99 10.05
C SER A 15 -14.78 -4.82 9.13
N SER A 16 -14.06 -5.81 9.65
CA SER A 16 -13.18 -6.66 8.85
C SER A 16 -13.93 -7.64 7.94
N ARG A 17 -15.17 -7.98 8.27
CA ARG A 17 -15.99 -8.93 7.49
C ARG A 17 -16.96 -8.27 6.51
N ILE A 18 -17.34 -7.03 6.78
CA ILE A 18 -18.37 -6.33 6.01
C ILE A 18 -17.76 -5.68 4.75
N GLN A 19 -18.38 -5.95 3.60
CA GLN A 19 -17.99 -5.30 2.36
C GLN A 19 -18.37 -3.81 2.36
N ARG A 20 -17.49 -2.95 1.85
CA ARG A 20 -17.73 -1.50 1.72
C ARG A 20 -17.82 -1.08 0.25
N PRO A 21 -18.68 -0.11 -0.09
CA PRO A 21 -19.66 0.55 0.78
C PRO A 21 -20.97 -0.25 0.95
N GLU A 22 -21.26 -1.18 0.04
CA GLU A 22 -22.60 -1.79 -0.09
C GLU A 22 -23.04 -2.61 1.13
N GLY A 23 -22.13 -3.38 1.73
CA GLY A 23 -22.44 -4.21 2.89
C GLY A 23 -22.82 -3.37 4.10
N VAL A 24 -22.08 -2.29 4.37
CA VAL A 24 -22.38 -1.36 5.48
C VAL A 24 -23.69 -0.62 5.24
N GLN A 25 -23.98 -0.21 4.00
CA GLN A 25 -25.26 0.41 3.65
C GLN A 25 -26.44 -0.54 3.88
N ARG A 26 -26.33 -1.81 3.44
CA ARG A 26 -27.36 -2.83 3.64
C ARG A 26 -27.58 -3.15 5.12
N LEU A 27 -26.49 -3.28 5.89
CA LEU A 27 -26.57 -3.48 7.33
C LEU A 27 -27.29 -2.31 8.01
N GLY A 28 -26.90 -1.08 7.67
CA GLY A 28 -27.53 0.14 8.18
C GLY A 28 -29.02 0.19 7.86
N GLN A 29 -29.41 -0.05 6.61
CA GLN A 29 -30.81 -0.05 6.18
C GLN A 29 -31.64 -1.09 6.95
N ALA A 30 -31.16 -2.34 7.04
CA ALA A 30 -31.87 -3.42 7.72
C ALA A 30 -32.11 -3.09 9.20
N LEU A 31 -31.07 -2.63 9.92
CA LEU A 31 -31.19 -2.26 11.32
C LEU A 31 -32.06 -1.01 11.53
N TRP A 32 -31.98 -0.03 10.63
CA TRP A 32 -32.78 1.19 10.75
C TRP A 32 -34.29 0.91 10.62
N MET A 33 -34.66 -0.03 9.76
CA MET A 33 -36.06 -0.48 9.63
C MET A 33 -36.57 -1.25 10.86
N MET A 34 -35.67 -1.74 11.71
CA MET A 34 -36.00 -2.45 12.96
C MET A 34 -36.05 -1.53 14.18
N ILE A 35 -35.84 -0.22 14.06
CA ILE A 35 -35.92 0.71 15.19
C ILE A 35 -37.29 0.60 15.87
N GLY A 36 -37.28 0.48 17.20
CA GLY A 36 -38.48 0.29 18.03
C GLY A 36 -39.02 -1.15 18.05
N GLN A 37 -38.55 -2.04 17.16
CA GLN A 37 -38.88 -3.46 17.20
C GLN A 37 -38.09 -4.16 18.30
N ARG A 38 -38.69 -5.22 18.85
CA ARG A 38 -38.03 -6.05 19.87
C ARG A 38 -37.09 -7.05 19.21
N ILE A 39 -35.85 -7.10 19.69
CA ILE A 39 -34.84 -8.10 19.32
C ILE A 39 -34.49 -8.86 20.59
N GLY A 40 -34.93 -10.12 20.67
CA GLY A 40 -34.85 -10.94 21.88
C GLY A 40 -33.57 -11.77 21.96
N SER A 41 -33.01 -12.17 20.81
CA SER A 41 -31.78 -12.94 20.77
C SER A 41 -31.02 -12.74 19.45
N HIS A 42 -29.83 -13.34 19.36
CA HIS A 42 -29.07 -13.39 18.12
C HIS A 42 -29.79 -14.15 16.99
N GLU A 43 -30.76 -15.01 17.29
CA GLU A 43 -31.53 -15.75 16.28
C GLU A 43 -32.43 -14.82 15.44
N ASP A 44 -32.87 -13.70 16.01
CA ASP A 44 -33.62 -12.67 15.28
C ASP A 44 -32.76 -11.93 14.23
N LEU A 45 -31.44 -12.17 14.25
CA LEU A 45 -30.45 -11.53 13.40
C LEU A 45 -29.80 -12.51 12.40
N LEU A 46 -30.41 -13.68 12.16
CA LEU A 46 -29.86 -14.69 11.24
C LEU A 46 -29.56 -14.14 9.83
N TRP A 47 -30.31 -13.14 9.38
CA TRP A 47 -30.09 -12.45 8.10
C TRP A 47 -28.70 -11.81 8.00
N ALA A 48 -28.09 -11.42 9.13
CA ALA A 48 -26.78 -10.80 9.18
C ALA A 48 -25.66 -11.74 8.67
N ASN A 49 -25.88 -13.06 8.70
CA ASN A 49 -24.95 -14.02 8.11
C ASN A 49 -24.71 -13.82 6.62
N SER A 50 -25.69 -13.28 5.90
CA SER A 50 -25.53 -12.96 4.47
C SER A 50 -24.55 -11.81 4.22
N LEU A 51 -24.34 -10.94 5.21
CA LEU A 51 -23.45 -9.78 5.12
C LEU A 51 -22.10 -10.01 5.83
N LEU A 52 -22.08 -10.82 6.90
CA LEU A 52 -20.95 -10.97 7.81
C LEU A 52 -20.36 -12.39 7.82
N GLY A 53 -20.87 -13.28 6.97
CA GLY A 53 -20.49 -14.69 6.93
C GLY A 53 -20.98 -15.47 8.15
N ARG A 54 -20.53 -16.74 8.27
CA ARG A 54 -20.97 -17.67 9.34
C ARG A 54 -20.72 -17.10 10.73
N GLY A 55 -21.77 -17.08 11.56
CA GLY A 55 -21.73 -16.55 12.93
C GLY A 55 -21.87 -15.03 13.02
N GLY A 56 -22.23 -14.39 11.90
CA GLY A 56 -22.46 -12.95 11.82
C GLY A 56 -23.60 -12.46 12.71
N GLU A 57 -24.61 -13.30 12.94
CA GLU A 57 -25.75 -13.00 13.82
C GLU A 57 -25.32 -12.79 15.28
N ARG A 58 -24.41 -13.66 15.77
CA ARG A 58 -23.87 -13.58 17.13
C ARG A 58 -22.96 -12.37 17.30
N LEU A 59 -22.15 -12.11 16.27
CA LEU A 59 -21.26 -10.97 16.22
C LEU A 59 -22.02 -9.64 16.24
N LEU A 60 -23.09 -9.54 15.44
CA LEU A 60 -23.96 -8.38 15.41
C LEU A 60 -24.73 -8.22 16.74
N TRP A 61 -25.25 -9.31 17.30
CA TRP A 61 -25.89 -9.30 18.62
C TRP A 61 -24.95 -8.77 19.72
N GLN A 62 -23.70 -9.22 19.72
CA GLN A 62 -22.69 -8.75 20.66
C GLN A 62 -22.45 -7.25 20.49
N ALA A 63 -22.29 -6.77 19.25
CA ALA A 63 -22.11 -5.35 18.99
C ALA A 63 -23.31 -4.50 19.42
N LEU A 64 -24.54 -4.94 19.13
CA LEU A 64 -25.76 -4.25 19.60
C LEU A 64 -25.82 -4.20 21.13
N SER A 65 -25.37 -5.24 21.81
CA SER A 65 -25.31 -5.29 23.28
C SER A 65 -24.25 -4.35 23.84
N ASP A 66 -23.03 -4.41 23.29
CA ASP A 66 -21.88 -3.61 23.73
C ASP A 66 -22.15 -2.11 23.55
N TRP A 67 -22.77 -1.72 22.44
CA TRP A 67 -23.15 -0.34 22.14
C TRP A 67 -24.46 0.10 22.78
N ARG A 68 -25.10 -0.76 23.58
CA ARG A 68 -26.37 -0.49 24.27
C ARG A 68 -27.46 -0.04 23.30
N CYS A 69 -27.53 -0.73 22.15
CA CYS A 69 -28.53 -0.47 21.13
C CYS A 69 -29.92 -0.99 21.51
N LEU A 70 -30.06 -1.77 22.58
CA LEU A 70 -31.35 -2.33 23.03
C LEU A 70 -31.82 -1.66 24.32
N SER A 71 -33.12 -1.38 24.44
CA SER A 71 -33.77 -0.97 25.68
C SER A 71 -33.81 -2.11 26.71
N VAL A 72 -34.30 -1.83 27.92
CA VAL A 72 -34.52 -2.85 28.96
C VAL A 72 -35.53 -3.91 28.49
N GLU A 73 -36.49 -3.52 27.67
CA GLU A 73 -37.51 -4.38 27.05
C GLU A 73 -37.02 -5.05 25.75
N GLY A 74 -35.79 -4.77 25.32
CA GLY A 74 -35.18 -5.32 24.11
C GLY A 74 -35.54 -4.58 22.82
N GLN A 75 -36.05 -3.33 22.90
CA GLN A 75 -36.36 -2.54 21.70
C GLN A 75 -35.11 -1.89 21.12
N LEU A 76 -34.94 -1.92 19.79
CA LEU A 76 -33.80 -1.30 19.13
C LEU A 76 -33.89 0.24 19.16
N LEU A 77 -32.86 0.89 19.70
CA LEU A 77 -32.78 2.31 19.96
C LEU A 77 -32.01 3.04 18.85
N ALA A 78 -32.60 4.10 18.29
CA ALA A 78 -32.06 4.83 17.14
C ALA A 78 -30.67 5.46 17.39
N ARG A 79 -30.49 6.15 18.52
CA ARG A 79 -29.27 6.92 18.81
C ARG A 79 -28.01 6.07 19.03
N PRO A 80 -28.01 5.05 19.92
CA PRO A 80 -26.87 4.15 20.05
C PRO A 80 -26.63 3.34 18.77
N LEU A 81 -27.68 2.95 18.04
CA LEU A 81 -27.54 2.31 16.74
C LEU A 81 -26.81 3.20 15.73
N ALA A 82 -27.17 4.48 15.64
CA ALA A 82 -26.48 5.43 14.76
C ALA A 82 -24.99 5.52 15.11
N ALA A 83 -24.64 5.57 16.40
CA ALA A 83 -23.26 5.61 16.85
C ALA A 83 -22.49 4.33 16.47
N LEU A 84 -23.09 3.15 16.65
CA LEU A 84 -22.53 1.87 16.20
C LEU A 84 -22.32 1.86 14.68
N LEU A 85 -23.30 2.31 13.90
CA LEU A 85 -23.20 2.32 12.44
C LEU A 85 -22.11 3.28 11.95
N CYS A 86 -21.95 4.45 12.56
CA CYS A 86 -20.81 5.33 12.29
C CYS A 86 -19.49 4.62 12.64
N ALA A 87 -19.40 3.96 13.79
CA ALA A 87 -18.19 3.26 14.17
C ALA A 87 -17.86 2.07 13.26
N VAL A 88 -18.86 1.32 12.76
CA VAL A 88 -18.67 0.28 11.74
C VAL A 88 -18.26 0.90 10.40
N TRP A 89 -18.81 2.05 10.04
CA TRP A 89 -18.45 2.77 8.83
C TRP A 89 -16.99 3.25 8.88
N ASP A 90 -16.59 3.86 10.00
CA ASP A 90 -15.31 4.52 10.21
C ASP A 90 -14.18 3.56 10.63
N ALA A 91 -14.50 2.44 11.28
CA ALA A 91 -13.52 1.41 11.56
C ALA A 91 -13.04 0.86 10.21
N ALA A 92 -11.83 1.21 9.78
CA ALA A 92 -11.18 0.47 8.71
C ALA A 92 -10.95 -0.98 9.20
N PRO A 93 -11.04 -2.00 8.32
CA PRO A 93 -10.40 -3.28 8.63
C PRO A 93 -8.97 -2.99 9.08
N GLU A 94 -8.41 -3.78 10.00
CA GLU A 94 -6.95 -3.86 10.10
C GLU A 94 -6.47 -4.15 8.67
N ALA A 95 -5.88 -3.16 8.02
CA ALA A 95 -5.38 -3.32 6.69
C ALA A 95 -4.23 -4.31 6.82
N ASP A 96 -4.41 -5.51 6.27
CA ASP A 96 -3.28 -6.40 6.10
C ASP A 96 -2.28 -5.65 5.23
N VAL A 97 -1.13 -5.30 5.82
CA VAL A 97 -0.05 -4.58 5.15
C VAL A 97 0.95 -5.66 4.72
N PRO A 98 0.97 -6.07 3.44
CA PRO A 98 1.84 -7.14 3.00
C PRO A 98 3.29 -6.77 3.28
N LEU A 99 3.97 -7.60 4.06
CA LEU A 99 5.38 -7.44 4.33
C LEU A 99 6.22 -8.06 3.21
N LEU A 100 7.32 -7.40 2.92
CA LEU A 100 8.31 -7.77 1.92
C LEU A 100 9.61 -8.13 2.63
N TRP A 101 10.21 -9.26 2.26
CA TRP A 101 11.43 -9.75 2.89
C TRP A 101 12.48 -10.14 1.86
N THR A 102 13.71 -9.70 2.09
CA THR A 102 14.90 -10.39 1.59
C THR A 102 15.50 -11.08 2.81
N LEU A 103 15.70 -12.39 2.77
CA LEU A 103 16.37 -13.12 3.85
C LEU A 103 17.78 -13.54 3.40
N PRO A 104 18.80 -13.42 4.26
CA PRO A 104 20.14 -13.90 3.96
C PRO A 104 20.20 -15.42 3.82
N GLU A 105 21.19 -15.89 3.06
CA GLU A 105 21.46 -17.32 2.93
C GLU A 105 21.62 -17.97 4.31
N GLY A 106 20.94 -19.09 4.53
CA GLY A 106 20.92 -19.80 5.81
C GLY A 106 19.86 -19.34 6.81
N LEU A 107 19.18 -18.21 6.60
CA LEU A 107 18.01 -17.82 7.40
C LEU A 107 16.72 -18.29 6.72
N GLN A 108 16.06 -19.28 7.32
CA GLN A 108 14.77 -19.80 6.86
C GLN A 108 13.73 -19.63 7.96
N VAL A 109 12.58 -19.05 7.61
CA VAL A 109 11.46 -18.82 8.53
C VAL A 109 10.20 -19.35 7.86
N ASP A 110 9.50 -20.27 8.53
CA ASP A 110 8.29 -20.89 7.99
C ASP A 110 7.25 -19.84 7.60
N GLY A 111 6.75 -19.92 6.37
CA GLY A 111 5.73 -19.01 5.83
C GLY A 111 6.26 -17.67 5.30
N ILE A 112 7.57 -17.40 5.35
CA ILE A 112 8.17 -16.19 4.80
C ILE A 112 8.93 -16.52 3.51
N ASP A 113 8.60 -15.84 2.41
CA ASP A 113 9.35 -15.93 1.15
C ASP A 113 10.69 -15.18 1.29
N PRO A 114 11.85 -15.86 1.22
CA PRO A 114 13.16 -15.21 1.32
C PRO A 114 13.46 -14.25 0.15
N THR A 115 12.71 -14.34 -0.94
CA THR A 115 12.79 -13.48 -2.12
C THR A 115 11.59 -12.55 -2.27
N GLY A 116 10.75 -12.48 -1.24
CA GLY A 116 9.48 -11.75 -1.27
C GLY A 116 9.64 -10.28 -1.60
N TYR A 117 10.74 -9.64 -1.20
CA TYR A 117 11.01 -8.23 -1.48
C TYR A 117 11.16 -7.96 -2.97
N VAL A 118 12.11 -8.61 -3.64
CA VAL A 118 12.33 -8.41 -5.08
C VAL A 118 11.10 -8.84 -5.88
N ASN A 119 10.41 -9.92 -5.49
CA ASN A 119 9.20 -10.38 -6.16
C ASN A 119 8.04 -9.40 -6.02
N GLY A 120 7.83 -8.86 -4.81
CA GLY A 120 6.80 -7.85 -4.55
C GLY A 120 7.04 -6.55 -5.32
N VAL A 121 8.29 -6.10 -5.35
CA VAL A 121 8.71 -4.95 -6.15
C VAL A 121 8.47 -5.17 -7.64
N ARG A 122 8.89 -6.31 -8.20
CA ARG A 122 8.63 -6.68 -9.60
C ARG A 122 7.13 -6.72 -9.90
N ALA A 123 6.32 -7.25 -8.98
CA ALA A 123 4.87 -7.29 -9.13
C ALA A 123 4.26 -5.88 -9.19
N LEU A 124 4.71 -4.96 -8.34
CA LEU A 124 4.29 -3.55 -8.40
C LEU A 124 4.65 -2.91 -9.74
N ILE A 125 5.89 -3.04 -10.20
CA ILE A 125 6.35 -2.44 -11.47
C ILE A 125 5.54 -3.01 -12.65
N ARG A 126 5.29 -4.33 -12.68
CA ARG A 126 4.45 -4.98 -13.71
C ARG A 126 3.02 -4.45 -13.70
N GLY A 127 2.49 -4.09 -12.54
CA GLY A 127 1.14 -3.54 -12.39
C GLY A 127 0.97 -2.10 -12.87
N SER A 128 2.06 -1.35 -13.05
CA SER A 128 2.02 0.07 -13.42
C SER A 128 1.40 0.35 -14.79
N ARG A 129 0.59 1.41 -14.85
CA ARG A 129 -0.17 1.81 -16.06
C ARG A 129 0.11 3.22 -16.52
N GLU A 130 0.34 4.17 -15.62
CA GLU A 130 0.48 5.59 -15.95
C GLU A 130 1.82 6.14 -15.50
N ARG A 131 2.18 5.90 -14.23
CA ARG A 131 3.38 6.47 -13.61
C ARG A 131 3.99 5.52 -12.59
N LEU A 132 5.31 5.50 -12.61
CA LEU A 132 6.13 4.72 -11.70
C LEU A 132 7.22 5.63 -11.14
N ILE A 133 7.36 5.67 -9.81
CA ILE A 133 8.43 6.40 -9.14
C ILE A 133 9.29 5.41 -8.37
N LEU A 134 10.60 5.40 -8.64
CA LEU A 134 11.60 4.69 -7.86
C LEU A 134 12.49 5.70 -7.14
N VAL A 135 12.70 5.51 -5.85
CA VAL A 135 13.63 6.29 -5.05
C VAL A 135 14.56 5.31 -4.34
N ALA A 136 15.86 5.42 -4.57
CA ALA A 136 16.85 4.68 -3.79
C ALA A 136 18.20 5.43 -3.81
N PRO A 137 18.84 5.62 -2.65
CA PRO A 137 20.13 6.29 -2.56
C PRO A 137 21.23 5.60 -3.37
N TYR A 138 21.21 4.27 -3.40
CA TYR A 138 22.26 3.47 -4.02
C TYR A 138 21.68 2.54 -5.10
N LEU A 139 22.41 2.46 -6.20
CA LEU A 139 22.14 1.63 -7.36
C LEU A 139 23.39 0.81 -7.70
N GLU A 140 23.17 -0.44 -8.06
CA GLU A 140 24.20 -1.30 -8.66
C GLU A 140 23.62 -2.06 -9.85
N GLY A 141 24.46 -2.42 -10.81
CA GLY A 141 24.02 -3.08 -12.04
C GLY A 141 23.29 -4.40 -11.78
N GLN A 142 23.72 -5.17 -10.78
CA GLN A 142 23.00 -6.39 -10.40
C GLN A 142 21.60 -6.08 -9.84
N GLY A 143 21.45 -4.99 -9.09
CA GLY A 143 20.18 -4.58 -8.50
C GLY A 143 19.20 -4.06 -9.55
N ILE A 144 19.64 -3.12 -10.41
CA ILE A 144 18.84 -2.67 -11.56
C ILE A 144 18.53 -3.81 -12.51
N GLY A 145 19.50 -4.70 -12.76
CA GLY A 145 19.30 -5.89 -13.58
C GLY A 145 18.21 -6.83 -13.06
N GLN A 146 17.91 -6.83 -11.75
CA GLN A 146 16.76 -7.58 -11.24
C GLN A 146 15.42 -6.98 -11.69
N LEU A 147 15.35 -5.69 -12.01
CA LEU A 147 14.10 -4.98 -12.32
C LEU A 147 14.00 -4.53 -13.78
N GLN A 148 15.05 -4.77 -14.57
CA GLN A 148 15.21 -4.19 -15.91
C GLN A 148 14.07 -4.58 -16.85
N ASP A 149 13.72 -5.87 -16.89
CA ASP A 149 12.64 -6.37 -17.76
C ASP A 149 11.29 -5.76 -17.39
N GLU A 150 10.99 -5.63 -16.09
CA GLU A 150 9.75 -5.00 -15.64
C GLU A 150 9.71 -3.49 -15.93
N LEU A 151 10.84 -2.80 -15.78
CA LEU A 151 10.98 -1.36 -16.09
C LEU A 151 10.82 -1.10 -17.58
N LEU A 152 11.49 -1.87 -18.44
CA LEU A 152 11.33 -1.80 -19.89
C LEU A 152 9.91 -2.17 -20.31
N GLY A 153 9.31 -3.17 -19.67
CA GLY A 153 7.90 -3.51 -19.86
C GLY A 153 6.96 -2.37 -19.51
N ALA A 154 7.22 -1.61 -18.44
CA ALA A 154 6.44 -0.43 -18.08
C ALA A 154 6.60 0.68 -19.13
N LEU A 155 7.83 0.98 -19.53
CA LEU A 155 8.09 1.95 -20.61
C LEU A 155 7.44 1.54 -21.93
N ALA A 156 7.43 0.25 -22.28
CA ALA A 156 6.76 -0.28 -23.45
C ALA A 156 5.23 -0.08 -23.42
N ARG A 157 4.63 -0.02 -22.22
CA ARG A 157 3.20 0.30 -22.04
C ARG A 157 2.90 1.81 -22.07
N GLY A 158 3.91 2.67 -22.22
CA GLY A 158 3.75 4.12 -22.18
C GLY A 158 3.82 4.72 -20.78
N VAL A 159 4.24 3.96 -19.77
CA VAL A 159 4.36 4.46 -18.38
C VAL A 159 5.45 5.52 -18.28
N SER A 160 5.19 6.59 -17.52
CA SER A 160 6.20 7.57 -17.13
C SER A 160 6.97 7.08 -15.90
N VAL A 161 8.23 6.69 -16.09
CA VAL A 161 9.15 6.23 -15.04
C VAL A 161 10.01 7.39 -14.55
N VAL A 162 9.93 7.69 -13.26
CA VAL A 162 10.82 8.63 -12.56
C VAL A 162 11.73 7.82 -11.65
N LEU A 163 13.04 7.98 -11.79
CA LEU A 163 14.02 7.39 -10.91
C LEU A 163 14.80 8.50 -10.20
N VAL A 164 14.83 8.47 -8.87
CA VAL A 164 15.57 9.42 -8.03
C VAL A 164 16.64 8.67 -7.25
N THR A 165 17.89 9.09 -7.39
CA THR A 165 19.04 8.43 -6.74
C THR A 165 20.13 9.43 -6.36
N GLN A 166 21.24 8.97 -5.81
CA GLN A 166 22.43 9.80 -5.59
C GLN A 166 23.47 9.54 -6.69
N ASP A 167 24.27 10.57 -6.98
CA ASP A 167 25.50 10.46 -7.76
C ASP A 167 25.34 9.94 -9.21
N ALA A 168 24.12 9.97 -9.76
CA ALA A 168 23.86 9.52 -11.14
C ALA A 168 24.42 10.47 -12.22
N ASN A 169 24.83 11.68 -11.85
CA ASN A 169 25.41 12.68 -12.73
C ASN A 169 26.94 12.56 -12.85
N SER A 170 27.58 11.76 -12.01
CA SER A 170 29.02 11.53 -12.04
C SER A 170 29.33 10.39 -13.00
N LEU A 171 29.95 10.71 -14.14
CA LEU A 171 30.36 9.70 -15.12
C LEU A 171 31.29 8.65 -14.48
N GLY A 172 30.97 7.37 -14.68
CA GLY A 172 31.70 6.25 -14.07
C GLY A 172 31.37 5.99 -12.60
N SER A 173 30.35 6.65 -12.03
CA SER A 173 29.81 6.25 -10.74
C SER A 173 29.02 4.94 -10.87
N CYS A 174 28.90 4.20 -9.77
CA CYS A 174 28.06 2.99 -9.74
C CYS A 174 26.63 3.30 -10.21
N ALA A 175 26.07 4.45 -9.82
CA ALA A 175 24.72 4.85 -10.21
C ALA A 175 24.61 5.12 -11.71
N SER A 176 25.55 5.88 -12.29
CA SER A 176 25.59 6.17 -13.73
C SER A 176 25.72 4.87 -14.52
N ASP A 177 26.71 4.03 -14.20
CA ASP A 177 26.99 2.80 -14.93
C ASP A 177 25.84 1.79 -14.85
N SER A 178 25.14 1.73 -13.70
CA SER A 178 23.99 0.84 -13.50
C SER A 178 22.77 1.22 -14.34
N LEU A 179 22.68 2.49 -14.75
CA LEU A 179 21.56 3.01 -15.53
C LEU A 179 21.79 2.95 -17.04
N GLU A 180 23.02 2.74 -17.51
CA GLU A 180 23.36 2.81 -18.93
C GLU A 180 22.60 1.77 -19.78
N SER A 181 22.43 0.54 -19.31
CA SER A 181 21.66 -0.47 -20.05
C SER A 181 20.20 -0.06 -20.19
N LEU A 182 19.57 0.35 -19.08
CA LEU A 182 18.19 0.82 -19.06
C LEU A 182 18.01 2.05 -19.95
N ARG A 183 18.93 3.02 -19.87
CA ARG A 183 18.92 4.24 -20.69
C ARG A 183 18.95 3.91 -22.19
N ARG A 184 19.84 3.01 -22.60
CA ARG A 184 19.98 2.60 -24.00
C ARG A 184 18.73 1.87 -24.50
N GLU A 185 18.21 0.93 -23.72
CA GLU A 185 17.08 0.08 -24.10
C GLU A 185 15.72 0.81 -23.99
N ALA A 186 15.64 1.86 -23.16
CA ALA A 186 14.48 2.76 -23.13
C ALA A 186 14.32 3.57 -24.42
N GLY A 187 15.39 3.75 -25.19
CA GLY A 187 15.36 4.46 -26.47
C GLY A 187 14.42 3.78 -27.47
N GLY A 188 13.43 4.53 -27.95
CA GLY A 188 12.43 4.03 -28.90
C GLY A 188 11.17 3.44 -28.27
N LEU A 189 11.08 3.38 -26.93
CA LEU A 189 9.84 3.00 -26.25
C LEU A 189 8.87 4.20 -26.15
N PRO A 190 7.54 3.94 -26.05
CA PRO A 190 6.53 4.98 -25.96
C PRO A 190 6.45 5.66 -24.57
N GLY A 191 7.06 5.05 -23.55
CA GLY A 191 7.12 5.60 -22.20
C GLY A 191 8.19 6.68 -22.06
N ARG A 192 8.15 7.37 -20.93
CA ARG A 192 9.15 8.38 -20.56
C ARG A 192 10.02 7.86 -19.43
N LEU A 193 11.33 8.04 -19.52
CA LEU A 193 12.26 7.79 -18.42
C LEU A 193 12.88 9.11 -17.98
N LEU A 194 12.70 9.52 -16.72
CA LEU A 194 13.36 10.67 -16.13
C LEU A 194 14.25 10.20 -14.97
N VAL A 195 15.53 10.56 -15.00
CA VAL A 195 16.47 10.25 -13.92
C VAL A 195 16.90 11.54 -13.23
N TYR A 196 16.69 11.59 -11.92
CA TYR A 196 17.10 12.68 -11.05
C TYR A 196 18.22 12.23 -10.11
N SER A 197 19.16 13.12 -9.85
CA SER A 197 20.23 12.93 -8.87
C SER A 197 20.04 13.89 -7.72
N ALA A 198 20.15 13.39 -6.49
CA ALA A 198 20.31 14.21 -5.30
C ALA A 198 21.80 14.62 -5.19
N PRO A 199 22.10 15.87 -4.81
CA PRO A 199 23.47 16.28 -4.53
C PRO A 199 24.01 15.52 -3.32
N VAL A 200 25.29 15.15 -3.36
CA VAL A 200 26.00 14.46 -2.26
C VAL A 200 26.33 15.43 -1.10
N THR A 201 25.86 16.68 -1.16
CA THR A 201 26.16 17.75 -0.19
C THR A 201 25.03 17.95 0.82
N THR A 202 25.39 18.18 2.09
CA THR A 202 24.50 18.65 3.17
C THR A 202 23.76 19.93 2.72
N PRO A 203 22.41 20.05 2.87
CA PRO A 203 21.62 19.43 3.94
C PRO A 203 20.64 18.31 3.56
N VAL A 204 20.50 17.92 2.28
CA VAL A 204 19.51 16.88 1.91
C VAL A 204 20.17 15.55 1.60
N LEU A 205 20.10 14.64 2.56
CA LEU A 205 20.48 13.24 2.38
C LEU A 205 19.27 12.46 1.84
N LEU A 206 19.32 12.06 0.57
CA LEU A 206 18.38 11.08 0.03
C LEU A 206 18.61 9.74 0.74
N HIS A 207 17.66 9.26 1.56
CA HIS A 207 17.82 7.98 2.26
C HIS A 207 16.59 7.06 2.24
N SER A 208 15.53 7.45 1.54
CA SER A 208 14.30 6.66 1.41
C SER A 208 14.42 5.63 0.29
N LYS A 209 13.82 4.45 0.47
CA LYS A 209 13.74 3.40 -0.55
C LYS A 209 12.28 3.11 -0.83
N LEU A 210 11.83 3.58 -1.99
CA LEU A 210 10.41 3.73 -2.31
C LEU A 210 10.18 3.28 -3.75
N ILE A 211 9.08 2.56 -3.96
CA ILE A 211 8.56 2.28 -5.29
C ILE A 211 7.08 2.59 -5.26
N VAL A 212 6.64 3.55 -6.06
CA VAL A 212 5.25 4.03 -6.05
C VAL A 212 4.65 3.83 -7.44
N VAL A 213 3.43 3.31 -7.47
CA VAL A 213 2.74 2.94 -8.70
C VAL A 213 1.39 3.65 -8.74
N ASP A 214 1.20 4.49 -9.76
CA ASP A 214 -0.06 5.13 -10.14
C ASP A 214 -0.80 5.88 -9.01
N GLY A 215 -0.12 6.22 -7.92
CA GLY A 215 -0.73 6.74 -6.69
C GLY A 215 -1.72 5.78 -6.02
N VAL A 216 -1.68 4.49 -6.36
CA VAL A 216 -2.59 3.46 -5.84
C VAL A 216 -1.90 2.57 -4.80
N SER A 217 -0.61 2.30 -5.00
CA SER A 217 0.17 1.49 -4.06
C SER A 217 1.63 1.91 -4.04
N ALA A 218 2.31 1.60 -2.94
CA ALA A 218 3.74 1.80 -2.84
C ALA A 218 4.42 0.70 -2.01
N ALA A 219 5.64 0.32 -2.38
CA ALA A 219 6.55 -0.36 -1.47
C ALA A 219 7.40 0.69 -0.74
N ILE A 220 7.47 0.57 0.58
CA ILE A 220 8.39 1.32 1.44
C ILE A 220 9.26 0.31 2.17
N GLY A 221 10.56 0.50 2.22
CA GLY A 221 11.40 -0.40 3.01
C GLY A 221 12.86 0.01 3.11
N SER A 222 13.69 -0.96 3.45
CA SER A 222 15.12 -0.78 3.70
C SER A 222 16.00 -1.04 2.47
N ALA A 223 15.54 -1.86 1.52
CA ALA A 223 16.36 -2.32 0.40
C ALA A 223 16.68 -1.21 -0.61
N ASN A 224 17.97 -0.95 -0.83
CA ASN A 224 18.42 -0.18 -1.99
C ASN A 224 18.25 -1.00 -3.28
N LEU A 225 18.46 -0.37 -4.43
CA LEU A 225 18.44 -1.03 -5.73
C LEU A 225 19.83 -1.62 -6.05
N THR A 226 20.34 -2.43 -5.13
CA THR A 226 21.65 -3.10 -5.20
C THR A 226 21.48 -4.62 -5.20
N GLY A 227 22.50 -5.33 -5.70
CA GLY A 227 22.43 -6.80 -5.78
C GLY A 227 22.30 -7.44 -4.40
N ASN A 228 23.10 -6.97 -3.44
CA ASN A 228 23.04 -7.48 -2.07
C ASN A 228 21.71 -7.18 -1.38
N ALA A 229 21.16 -5.97 -1.51
CA ALA A 229 19.88 -5.63 -0.86
C ALA A 229 18.72 -6.48 -1.38
N LEU A 230 18.64 -6.67 -2.70
CA LEU A 230 17.52 -7.42 -3.29
C LEU A 230 17.65 -8.95 -3.17
N LEU A 231 18.86 -9.48 -2.92
CA LEU A 231 19.12 -10.92 -3.02
C LEU A 231 19.73 -11.57 -1.76
N ARG A 232 20.37 -10.80 -0.87
CA ARG A 232 21.25 -11.38 0.17
C ARG A 232 21.14 -10.74 1.54
N ASN A 233 20.89 -9.44 1.63
CA ASN A 233 20.77 -8.77 2.93
C ASN A 233 19.46 -9.17 3.60
N LEU A 234 19.41 -9.01 4.92
CA LEU A 234 18.14 -8.97 5.62
C LEU A 234 17.48 -7.62 5.36
N GLU A 235 16.50 -7.60 4.47
CA GLU A 235 15.74 -6.39 4.15
C GLU A 235 14.26 -6.59 4.47
N THR A 236 13.60 -5.50 4.86
CA THR A 236 12.18 -5.48 5.17
C THR A 236 11.50 -4.34 4.46
N GLY A 237 10.30 -4.60 3.97
CA GLY A 237 9.43 -3.57 3.41
C GLY A 237 7.96 -3.88 3.68
N ALA A 238 7.12 -2.94 3.28
CA ALA A 238 5.69 -3.00 3.39
C ALA A 238 5.04 -2.45 2.11
N ILE A 239 3.97 -3.08 1.65
CA ILE A 239 3.11 -2.52 0.60
C ILE A 239 2.01 -1.70 1.26
N VAL A 240 1.95 -0.41 0.96
CA VAL A 240 0.94 0.53 1.43
C VAL A 240 -0.04 0.92 0.33
N GLY A 241 -1.22 1.40 0.72
CA GLY A 241 -2.30 1.77 -0.18
C GLY A 241 -2.24 3.20 -0.71
N ALA A 242 -3.31 3.59 -1.40
CA ALA A 242 -3.39 4.82 -2.20
C ALA A 242 -3.12 6.10 -1.40
N GLN A 243 -3.58 6.18 -0.15
CA GLN A 243 -3.36 7.36 0.67
C GLN A 243 -1.86 7.63 0.88
N GLN A 244 -1.10 6.60 1.29
CA GLN A 244 0.34 6.71 1.49
C GLN A 244 1.08 6.86 0.15
N ALA A 245 0.63 6.16 -0.90
CA ALA A 245 1.21 6.30 -2.23
C ALA A 245 1.13 7.75 -2.73
N LEU A 246 -0.04 8.39 -2.66
CA LEU A 246 -0.23 9.80 -3.04
C LEU A 246 0.58 10.77 -2.17
N GLU A 247 0.72 10.49 -0.88
CA GLU A 247 1.58 11.28 0.01
C GLU A 247 3.04 11.22 -0.43
N ILE A 248 3.56 10.02 -0.72
CA ILE A 248 4.92 9.83 -1.22
C ILE A 248 5.11 10.56 -2.55
N GLU A 249 4.19 10.40 -3.52
CA GLU A 249 4.29 11.10 -4.81
C GLU A 249 4.37 12.61 -4.63
N ARG A 250 3.58 13.17 -3.70
CA ARG A 250 3.58 14.60 -3.39
C ARG A 250 4.93 15.04 -2.82
N VAL A 251 5.51 14.27 -1.90
CA VAL A 251 6.82 14.59 -1.31
C VAL A 251 7.94 14.50 -2.34
N VAL A 252 7.98 13.45 -3.17
CA VAL A 252 9.00 13.29 -4.21
C VAL A 252 8.87 14.39 -5.26
N ARG A 253 7.65 14.73 -5.67
CA ARG A 253 7.40 15.85 -6.59
C ARG A 253 7.87 17.18 -6.01
N ALA A 254 7.56 17.45 -4.74
CA ALA A 254 8.02 18.65 -4.05
C ALA A 254 9.56 18.71 -3.98
N ALA A 255 10.25 17.58 -3.76
CA ALA A 255 11.71 17.53 -3.78
C ALA A 255 12.28 17.91 -5.17
N ILE A 256 11.63 17.50 -6.25
CA ILE A 256 11.99 17.90 -7.62
C ILE A 256 11.70 19.39 -7.86
N GLU A 257 10.47 19.84 -7.54
CA GLU A 257 10.03 21.23 -7.78
C GLU A 257 10.84 22.26 -6.99
N PHE A 258 11.24 21.91 -5.76
CA PHE A 258 12.09 22.76 -4.91
C PHE A 258 13.58 22.56 -5.14
N GLY A 259 13.98 21.84 -6.21
CA GLY A 259 15.38 21.69 -6.61
C GLY A 259 16.26 20.94 -5.62
N GLN A 260 15.68 20.10 -4.76
CA GLN A 260 16.43 19.23 -3.85
C GLN A 260 17.06 18.05 -4.59
N VAL A 261 16.52 17.70 -5.75
CA VAL A 261 17.11 16.80 -6.73
C VAL A 261 17.03 17.45 -8.12
N TYR A 262 17.96 17.12 -9.00
CA TYR A 262 18.04 17.72 -10.33
C TYR A 262 18.03 16.65 -11.43
N LEU A 263 17.44 16.99 -12.58
CA LEU A 263 17.36 16.09 -13.72
C LEU A 263 18.77 15.85 -14.28
N VAL A 264 19.15 14.58 -14.41
CA VAL A 264 20.41 14.15 -15.03
C VAL A 264 20.20 13.89 -16.52
N PHE A 265 19.19 13.08 -16.84
CA PHE A 265 18.79 12.83 -18.21
C PHE A 265 17.31 12.46 -18.29
N SER A 266 16.76 12.63 -19.49
CA SER A 266 15.42 12.14 -19.84
C SER A 266 15.46 11.41 -21.18
N ILE A 267 14.67 10.35 -21.29
CA ILE A 267 14.29 9.73 -22.56
C ILE A 267 12.82 10.06 -22.78
N GLU A 268 12.56 10.79 -23.84
CA GLU A 268 11.20 11.15 -24.26
C GLU A 268 10.58 10.03 -25.09
N PRO A 269 9.24 9.93 -25.12
CA PRO A 269 8.53 9.01 -26.00
C PRO A 269 8.96 9.18 -27.45
N SER A 270 9.19 8.07 -28.15
CA SER A 270 9.33 8.14 -29.60
C SER A 270 7.97 8.53 -30.23
N PRO A 271 7.92 9.52 -31.13
CA PRO A 271 6.70 9.76 -31.91
C PRO A 271 6.37 8.49 -32.70
N LEU A 272 5.11 8.06 -32.62
CA LEU A 272 4.55 6.96 -33.41
C LEU A 272 4.58 7.30 -34.92
#